data_AF-A0A4R4P8R2-F1
#
_entry.id   AF-A0A4R4P8R2-F1
#
_cell.length_a   1.000
_cell.length_b   1.000
_cell.length_c   1.000
_cell.angle_alpha   90.00
_cell.angle_beta   90.00
_cell.angle_gamma   90.00
#
_symmetry.space_group_name_H-M   'P 1'
#
loop_
_entity.id
_entity.type
_entity.pdbx_description
1 polymer ?
#
loop_
_entity_poly.entity_id
_entity_poly.type
_entity_poly.pdbx_seq_one_letter_code
_entity_poly.pdbx_strand_id
1 'polypeptide(L)'
;MSESQHALFDPLLQDLSDRARDEVLAAFSAVQYAAHPVAEVQLAGLRDVTLRRQVQKMLKLIGRVLVQVDGTHWTSGYSDDIAAALTAQGWQPLSVVDRAVLVLVLIHSVAIPRSEGILTGDSWKSARPTTVDELRTTKISGEERRLALQRLRAAGLIQLSGDHSGGPSYIPGPQLQRLTPAARRRLQDQLILAAAPASPIAEAIRARNGTATPLDDASSSAEQEEGVA
;
A
#
# COMPACT_ATOMS: atom_id res chain seq x y z
N MET A 1 -24.02 -2.04 -0.76
CA MET A 1 -23.40 -3.36 -0.97
C MET A 1 -24.20 -4.05 -2.07
N SER A 2 -23.57 -4.64 -3.10
CA SER A 2 -24.34 -5.31 -4.16
C SER A 2 -24.94 -6.64 -3.66
N GLU A 3 -26.01 -7.11 -4.27
CA GLU A 3 -26.68 -8.38 -3.93
C GLU A 3 -25.73 -9.58 -3.98
N SER A 4 -24.79 -9.58 -4.92
CA SER A 4 -23.71 -10.56 -5.04
C SER A 4 -22.68 -10.53 -3.92
N GLN A 5 -22.38 -9.35 -3.35
CA GLN A 5 -21.50 -9.23 -2.19
C GLN A 5 -22.17 -9.72 -0.91
N HIS A 6 -23.49 -9.57 -0.80
CA HIS A 6 -24.26 -10.13 0.31
C HIS A 6 -24.11 -11.66 0.36
N ALA A 7 -24.38 -12.35 -0.76
CA ALA A 7 -24.27 -13.81 -0.84
C ALA A 7 -22.88 -14.36 -0.48
N LEU A 8 -21.81 -13.61 -0.79
CA LEU A 8 -20.44 -13.99 -0.47
C LEU A 8 -20.17 -13.99 1.05
N PHE A 9 -20.83 -13.10 1.80
CA PHE A 9 -20.56 -12.90 3.22
C PHE A 9 -21.53 -13.64 4.15
N ASP A 10 -22.67 -14.11 3.64
CA ASP A 10 -23.71 -14.78 4.44
C ASP A 10 -23.17 -15.91 5.36
N PRO A 11 -22.26 -16.80 4.91
CA PRO A 11 -21.72 -17.85 5.77
C PRO A 11 -20.91 -17.32 6.97
N LEU A 12 -20.37 -16.10 6.88
CA LEU A 12 -19.61 -15.47 7.97
C LEU A 12 -20.51 -14.70 8.95
N LEU A 13 -21.72 -14.34 8.54
CA LEU A 13 -22.64 -13.47 9.27
C LEU A 13 -23.84 -14.22 9.87
N GLN A 14 -24.09 -15.45 9.43
CA GLN A 14 -25.25 -16.26 9.85
C GLN A 14 -25.27 -16.54 11.36
N ASP A 15 -24.09 -16.75 11.98
CA ASP A 15 -23.97 -17.10 13.40
C ASP A 15 -23.88 -15.87 14.32
N LEU A 16 -23.89 -14.65 13.75
CA LEU A 16 -23.85 -13.41 14.50
C LEU A 16 -25.26 -12.96 14.89
N SER A 17 -25.41 -12.40 16.09
CA SER A 17 -26.61 -11.64 16.43
C SER A 17 -26.75 -10.44 15.48
N ASP A 18 -27.98 -9.95 15.30
CA ASP A 18 -28.25 -8.81 14.42
C ASP A 18 -27.38 -7.59 14.75
N ARG A 19 -27.21 -7.29 16.04
CA ARG A 19 -26.33 -6.23 16.50
C ARG A 19 -24.87 -6.46 16.10
N ALA A 20 -24.34 -7.67 16.31
CA ALA A 20 -22.95 -7.99 15.98
C ALA A 20 -22.73 -7.95 14.45
N ARG A 21 -23.74 -8.37 13.68
CA ARG A 21 -23.75 -8.27 12.22
C ARG A 21 -23.66 -6.82 11.76
N ASP A 22 -24.47 -5.94 12.33
CA ASP A 22 -24.44 -4.49 12.00
C ASP A 22 -23.08 -3.86 12.35
N GLU A 23 -22.52 -4.19 13.51
CA GLU A 23 -21.21 -3.69 13.95
C GLU A 23 -20.07 -4.16 13.02
N VAL A 24 -20.12 -5.40 12.53
CA VAL A 24 -19.15 -5.95 11.56
C VAL A 24 -19.32 -5.31 10.18
N LEU A 25 -20.56 -5.14 9.70
CA LEU A 25 -20.84 -4.53 8.39
C LEU A 25 -20.46 -3.05 8.36
N ALA A 26 -20.71 -2.32 9.45
CA ALA A 26 -20.29 -0.93 9.61
C ALA A 26 -18.77 -0.81 9.59
N ALA A 27 -18.06 -1.65 10.36
CA ALA A 27 -16.61 -1.68 10.38
C ALA A 27 -16.02 -2.06 9.01
N PHE A 28 -16.53 -3.09 8.36
CA PHE A 28 -16.13 -3.52 7.02
C PHE A 28 -16.30 -2.39 5.99
N SER A 29 -17.47 -1.76 5.98
CA SER A 29 -17.75 -0.64 5.07
C SER A 29 -16.82 0.55 5.31
N ALA A 30 -16.58 0.89 6.59
CA ALA A 30 -15.71 1.99 6.97
C ALA A 30 -14.26 1.76 6.50
N VAL A 31 -13.66 0.61 6.79
CA VAL A 31 -12.26 0.33 6.38
C VAL A 31 -12.11 0.14 4.87
N GLN A 32 -13.18 -0.24 4.17
CA GLN A 32 -13.19 -0.39 2.71
C GLN A 32 -13.24 0.97 2.02
N TYR A 33 -14.19 1.82 2.39
CA TYR A 33 -14.55 3.00 1.59
C TYR A 33 -14.05 4.33 2.16
N ALA A 34 -13.67 4.39 3.44
CA ALA A 34 -13.11 5.63 3.98
C ALA A 34 -11.82 6.01 3.24
N ALA A 35 -11.70 7.29 2.89
CA ALA A 35 -10.49 7.82 2.27
C ALA A 35 -9.28 7.68 3.21
N HIS A 36 -9.48 7.97 4.51
CA HIS A 36 -8.46 7.91 5.56
C HIS A 36 -8.69 6.72 6.49
N PRO A 37 -7.66 6.24 7.20
CA PRO A 37 -7.83 5.25 8.26
C PRO A 37 -8.84 5.71 9.31
N VAL A 38 -9.68 4.78 9.76
CA VAL A 38 -10.74 5.04 10.73
C VAL A 38 -10.29 4.68 12.13
N ALA A 39 -10.70 5.45 13.13
CA ALA A 39 -10.33 5.22 14.52
C ALA A 39 -11.07 4.01 15.09
N GLU A 40 -10.36 3.10 15.76
CA GLU A 40 -10.97 1.87 16.30
C GLU A 40 -12.03 2.14 17.37
N VAL A 41 -11.87 3.24 18.12
CA VAL A 41 -12.80 3.64 19.18
C VAL A 41 -14.19 4.00 18.67
N GLN A 42 -14.33 4.34 17.38
CA GLN A 42 -15.59 4.71 16.76
C GLN A 42 -16.40 3.50 16.28
N LEU A 43 -15.78 2.31 16.20
CA LEU A 43 -16.36 1.13 15.56
C LEU A 43 -16.16 -0.11 16.43
N ALA A 44 -17.23 -0.60 17.05
CA ALA A 44 -17.20 -1.80 17.89
C ALA A 44 -16.62 -3.01 17.12
N GLY A 45 -16.94 -3.15 15.84
CA GLY A 45 -16.40 -4.19 14.95
C GLY A 45 -14.88 -4.15 14.72
N LEU A 46 -14.19 -3.05 15.08
CA LEU A 46 -12.72 -2.96 15.06
C LEU A 46 -12.11 -3.08 16.44
N ARG A 47 -12.80 -2.57 17.47
CA ARG A 47 -12.35 -2.61 18.86
C ARG A 47 -12.41 -4.01 19.46
N ASP A 48 -13.49 -4.75 19.20
CA ASP A 48 -13.65 -6.12 19.68
C ASP A 48 -12.84 -7.10 18.83
N VAL A 49 -12.02 -7.95 19.46
CA VAL A 49 -11.12 -8.88 18.77
C VAL A 49 -11.88 -9.92 17.94
N THR A 50 -13.03 -10.38 18.44
CA THR A 50 -13.86 -11.41 17.79
C THR A 50 -14.57 -10.84 16.58
N LEU A 51 -15.21 -9.67 16.72
CA LEU A 51 -15.85 -8.98 15.60
C LEU A 51 -14.82 -8.55 14.53
N ARG A 52 -13.66 -8.04 14.96
CA ARG A 52 -12.57 -7.68 14.05
C ARG A 52 -12.07 -8.89 13.25
N ARG A 53 -12.05 -10.09 13.85
CA ARG A 53 -11.71 -11.33 13.13
C ARG A 53 -12.72 -11.63 12.02
N GLN A 54 -13.99 -11.32 12.19
CA GLN A 54 -14.99 -11.47 11.13
C GLN A 54 -14.77 -10.45 10.01
N VAL A 55 -14.47 -9.19 10.34
CA VAL A 55 -14.08 -8.17 9.35
C VAL A 55 -12.87 -8.63 8.53
N GLN A 56 -11.85 -9.20 9.19
CA GLN A 56 -10.67 -9.75 8.52
C GLN A 56 -11.01 -10.90 7.56
N LYS A 57 -11.91 -11.82 7.94
CA LYS A 57 -12.36 -12.90 7.06
C LYS A 57 -13.12 -12.37 5.84
N MET A 58 -14.00 -11.39 6.04
CA MET A 58 -14.73 -10.74 4.93
C MET A 58 -13.78 -10.06 3.96
N LEU A 59 -12.78 -9.31 4.47
CA LEU A 59 -11.74 -8.69 3.63
C LEU A 59 -10.95 -9.74 2.84
N LYS A 60 -10.59 -10.86 3.48
CA LYS A 60 -9.85 -11.95 2.83
C LYS A 60 -10.61 -12.52 1.62
N LEU A 61 -11.92 -12.66 1.71
CA LEU A 61 -12.75 -13.18 0.60
C LEU A 61 -12.71 -12.29 -0.65
N ILE A 62 -12.38 -11.01 -0.51
CA ILE A 62 -12.25 -10.06 -1.62
C ILE A 62 -10.78 -9.69 -1.92
N GLY A 63 -9.82 -10.51 -1.47
CA GLY A 63 -8.39 -10.31 -1.73
C GLY A 63 -7.76 -9.15 -0.96
N ARG A 64 -8.36 -8.78 0.18
CA ARG A 64 -7.93 -7.65 0.99
C ARG A 64 -7.52 -8.07 2.39
N VAL A 65 -6.75 -7.22 3.05
CA VAL A 65 -6.33 -7.41 4.43
C VAL A 65 -6.65 -6.18 5.26
N LEU A 66 -6.92 -6.40 6.54
CA LEU A 66 -7.05 -5.33 7.51
C LEU A 66 -5.64 -4.82 7.87
N VAL A 67 -5.42 -3.51 7.74
CA VAL A 67 -4.14 -2.85 7.98
C VAL A 67 -4.29 -1.90 9.16
N GLN A 68 -3.43 -2.09 10.17
CA GLN A 68 -3.32 -1.16 11.28
C GLN A 68 -2.43 0.02 10.91
N VAL A 69 -2.87 1.21 11.27
CA VAL A 69 -2.18 2.49 11.06
C VAL A 69 -2.08 3.19 12.41
N ASP A 70 -0.87 3.62 12.79
CA ASP A 70 -0.58 4.38 14.01
C ASP A 70 -1.15 3.76 15.31
N GLY A 71 -1.28 2.44 15.37
CA GLY A 71 -1.72 1.68 16.55
C GLY A 71 -3.23 1.71 16.84
N THR A 72 -3.92 2.81 16.61
CA THR A 72 -5.34 2.99 16.97
C THR A 72 -6.28 3.19 15.77
N HIS A 73 -5.73 3.22 14.55
CA HIS A 73 -6.50 3.39 13.34
C HIS A 73 -6.40 2.18 12.43
N TRP A 74 -7.41 1.98 11.61
CA TRP A 74 -7.53 0.84 10.72
C TRP A 74 -7.92 1.27 9.32
N THR A 75 -7.41 0.57 8.33
CA THR A 75 -7.85 0.65 6.94
C THR A 75 -7.77 -0.73 6.29
N SER A 76 -8.11 -0.84 5.02
CA SER A 76 -7.92 -2.06 4.24
C SER A 76 -6.92 -1.86 3.12
N GLY A 77 -6.10 -2.87 2.86
CA GLY A 77 -5.18 -2.94 1.73
C GLY A 77 -5.43 -4.18 0.87
N TYR A 78 -4.79 -4.25 -0.30
CA TYR A 78 -4.67 -5.53 -1.00
C TYR A 78 -3.73 -6.46 -0.23
N SER A 79 -4.03 -7.75 -0.21
CA SER A 79 -3.07 -8.73 0.30
C SER A 79 -1.84 -8.79 -0.61
N ASP A 80 -0.68 -9.10 -0.03
CA ASP A 80 0.60 -9.05 -0.77
C ASP A 80 0.66 -10.05 -1.93
N ASP A 81 0.03 -11.22 -1.79
CA ASP A 81 -0.11 -12.24 -2.82
C ASP A 81 -1.00 -11.78 -3.99
N ILE A 82 -2.13 -11.12 -3.69
CA ILE A 82 -3.02 -10.55 -4.71
C ILE A 82 -2.32 -9.41 -5.43
N ALA A 83 -1.64 -8.52 -4.70
CA ALA A 83 -0.85 -7.45 -5.30
C ALA A 83 0.28 -7.99 -6.20
N ALA A 84 0.95 -9.07 -5.79
CA ALA A 84 1.98 -9.73 -6.58
C ALA A 84 1.39 -10.38 -7.85
N ALA A 85 0.27 -11.10 -7.74
CA ALA A 85 -0.42 -11.73 -8.86
C ALA A 85 -0.88 -10.69 -9.89
N LEU A 86 -1.50 -9.59 -9.44
CA LEU A 86 -1.90 -8.48 -10.32
C LEU A 86 -0.70 -7.86 -11.03
N THR A 87 0.40 -7.65 -10.30
CA THR A 87 1.64 -7.12 -10.88
C THR A 87 2.22 -8.05 -11.94
N ALA A 88 2.25 -9.36 -11.68
CA ALA A 88 2.74 -10.38 -12.61
C ALA A 88 1.89 -10.47 -13.89
N GLN A 89 0.59 -10.19 -13.79
CA GLN A 89 -0.33 -10.08 -14.93
C GLN A 89 -0.18 -8.76 -15.71
N GLY A 90 0.78 -7.91 -15.33
CA GLY A 90 1.04 -6.64 -16.00
C GLY A 90 0.12 -5.50 -15.56
N TRP A 91 -0.65 -5.67 -14.48
CA TRP A 91 -1.50 -4.60 -13.96
C TRP A 91 -0.64 -3.45 -13.41
N GLN A 92 -0.58 -2.34 -14.15
CA GLN A 92 0.22 -1.16 -13.86
C GLN A 92 -0.62 0.10 -14.10
N PRO A 93 -1.41 0.55 -13.11
CA PRO A 93 -2.38 1.64 -13.31
C PRO A 93 -1.72 3.02 -13.50
N LEU A 94 -0.47 3.18 -13.08
CA LEU A 94 0.28 4.43 -13.20
C LEU A 94 1.19 4.39 -14.43
N SER A 95 1.20 5.48 -15.21
CA SER A 95 2.18 5.64 -16.29
C SER A 95 3.60 5.76 -15.74
N VAL A 96 4.61 5.60 -16.61
CA VAL A 96 6.03 5.79 -16.23
C VAL A 96 6.26 7.19 -15.65
N VAL A 97 5.65 8.22 -16.26
CA VAL A 97 5.74 9.61 -15.80
C VAL A 97 5.09 9.78 -14.42
N ASP A 98 3.90 9.23 -14.21
CA ASP A 98 3.21 9.32 -12.92
C ASP A 98 4.03 8.64 -11.82
N ARG A 99 4.63 7.49 -12.10
CA ARG A 99 5.52 6.80 -11.16
C ARG A 99 6.78 7.62 -10.85
N ALA A 100 7.41 8.21 -11.87
CA ALA A 100 8.59 9.05 -11.67
C ALA A 100 8.28 10.26 -10.79
N VAL A 101 7.17 10.95 -11.05
CA VAL A 101 6.72 12.09 -10.23
C VAL A 101 6.37 11.65 -8.81
N LEU A 102 5.68 10.51 -8.64
CA LEU A 102 5.38 9.96 -7.32
C LEU A 102 6.66 9.66 -6.54
N VAL A 103 7.64 9.01 -7.16
CA VAL A 103 8.94 8.70 -6.52
C VAL A 103 9.65 9.97 -6.08
N LEU A 104 9.67 11.02 -6.90
CA LEU A 104 10.27 12.31 -6.52
C LEU A 104 9.58 12.90 -5.28
N VAL A 105 8.25 12.92 -5.24
CA VAL A 105 7.50 13.36 -4.05
C VAL A 105 7.88 12.51 -2.84
N LEU A 106 7.95 11.19 -2.97
CA LEU A 106 8.32 10.31 -1.86
C LEU A 106 9.78 10.45 -1.43
N ILE A 107 10.71 10.77 -2.32
CA ILE A 107 12.10 11.03 -1.95
C ILE A 107 12.19 12.26 -1.04
N HIS A 108 11.60 13.37 -1.46
CA HIS A 108 11.66 14.64 -0.72
C HIS A 108 10.83 14.62 0.57
N SER A 109 9.68 13.95 0.55
CA SER A 109 8.79 13.91 1.71
C SER A 109 9.06 12.73 2.65
N VAL A 110 9.60 11.60 2.20
CA VAL A 110 9.73 10.39 3.04
C VAL A 110 11.18 9.95 3.17
N ALA A 111 11.88 9.71 2.06
CA ALA A 111 13.23 9.14 2.10
C ALA A 111 14.24 10.05 2.79
N ILE A 112 14.30 11.33 2.38
CA ILE A 112 15.19 12.34 2.98
C ILE A 112 14.84 12.57 4.46
N PRO A 113 13.59 12.91 4.85
CA PRO A 113 13.24 13.09 6.26
C PRO A 113 13.50 11.89 7.14
N ARG A 114 13.33 10.67 6.62
CA ARG A 114 13.66 9.45 7.36
C ARG A 114 15.17 9.29 7.55
N SER A 115 15.98 9.62 6.54
CA SER A 115 17.45 9.60 6.65
C SER A 115 17.98 10.65 7.64
N GLU A 116 17.27 11.76 7.78
CA GLU A 116 17.56 12.83 8.75
C GLU A 116 17.04 12.51 10.17
N GLY A 117 16.34 11.39 10.36
CA GLY A 117 15.75 10.98 11.64
C GLY A 117 14.46 11.73 12.02
N ILE A 118 13.93 12.58 11.15
CA ILE A 118 12.68 13.34 11.37
C ILE A 118 11.46 12.42 11.31
N LEU A 119 11.45 11.49 10.33
CA LEU A 119 10.39 10.51 10.16
C LEU A 119 10.85 9.16 10.71
N THR A 120 10.20 8.67 11.76
CA THR A 120 10.60 7.43 12.44
C THR A 120 9.69 6.25 12.08
N GLY A 121 10.24 5.04 12.25
CA GLY A 121 9.51 3.79 12.03
C GLY A 121 8.98 3.62 10.61
N ASP A 122 7.81 2.98 10.51
CA ASP A 122 7.13 2.66 9.24
C ASP A 122 6.01 3.68 8.92
N SER A 123 6.11 4.90 9.45
CA SER A 123 5.15 5.97 9.16
C SER A 123 5.36 6.52 7.77
N TRP A 124 4.28 6.65 7.00
CA TRP A 124 4.27 7.33 5.70
C TRP A 124 3.62 8.72 5.78
N LYS A 125 3.29 9.18 6.99
CA LYS A 125 2.78 10.52 7.24
C LYS A 125 3.96 11.46 7.46
N SER A 126 4.39 12.13 6.41
CA SER A 126 5.44 13.15 6.53
C SER A 126 4.86 14.53 6.75
N ALA A 127 5.47 15.27 7.67
CA ALA A 127 5.23 16.69 7.87
C ALA A 127 6.08 17.58 6.94
N ARG A 128 7.06 17.01 6.20
CA ARG A 128 7.90 17.76 5.26
C ARG A 128 7.32 17.63 3.84
N PRO A 129 6.68 18.68 3.32
CA PRO A 129 6.07 18.63 2.01
C PRO A 129 7.13 18.82 0.91
N THR A 130 6.88 18.21 -0.26
CA THR A 130 7.65 18.43 -1.49
C THR A 130 7.08 19.63 -2.24
N THR A 131 7.88 20.66 -2.42
CA THR A 131 7.52 21.88 -3.14
C THR A 131 7.58 21.67 -4.65
N VAL A 132 6.89 22.53 -5.42
CA VAL A 132 7.02 22.52 -6.89
C VAL A 132 8.46 22.80 -7.33
N ASP A 133 9.17 23.69 -6.65
CA ASP A 133 10.54 24.07 -7.02
C ASP A 133 11.51 22.89 -6.89
N GLU A 134 11.38 22.06 -5.85
CA GLU A 134 12.14 20.81 -5.75
C GLU A 134 11.90 19.90 -6.96
N LEU A 135 10.64 19.81 -7.43
CA LEU A 135 10.28 18.98 -8.59
C LEU A 135 10.71 19.57 -9.95
N ARG A 136 11.08 20.86 -10.01
CA ARG A 136 11.54 21.52 -11.25
C ARG A 136 12.95 21.12 -11.66
N THR A 137 13.73 20.56 -10.75
CA THR A 137 15.13 20.16 -10.97
C THR A 137 15.27 18.89 -11.83
N THR A 138 14.18 18.41 -12.42
CA THR A 138 14.08 17.10 -13.06
C THR A 138 13.98 17.21 -14.58
N LYS A 139 14.23 16.09 -15.29
CA LYS A 139 14.11 16.02 -16.76
C LYS A 139 12.65 15.95 -17.25
N ILE A 140 11.68 15.89 -16.36
CA ILE A 140 10.26 15.79 -16.69
C ILE A 140 9.75 17.18 -17.07
N SER A 141 9.08 17.29 -18.21
CA SER A 141 8.56 18.58 -18.68
C SER A 141 7.55 19.15 -17.67
N GLY A 142 7.43 20.48 -17.65
CA GLY A 142 6.53 21.17 -16.72
C GLY A 142 5.06 20.75 -16.87
N GLU A 143 4.62 20.53 -18.10
CA GLU A 143 3.27 20.10 -18.41
C GLU A 143 2.99 18.67 -17.96
N GLU A 144 3.86 17.72 -18.32
CA GLU A 144 3.74 16.32 -17.90
C GLU A 144 3.74 16.19 -16.38
N ARG A 145 4.62 16.92 -15.71
CA ARG A 145 4.66 16.96 -14.24
C ARG A 145 3.35 17.48 -13.66
N ARG A 146 2.80 18.57 -14.20
CA ARG A 146 1.53 19.15 -13.73
C ARG A 146 0.38 18.16 -13.88
N LEU A 147 0.27 17.50 -15.03
CA LEU A 147 -0.77 16.50 -15.29
C LEU A 147 -0.61 15.27 -14.39
N ALA A 148 0.62 14.80 -14.19
CA ALA A 148 0.91 13.70 -13.28
C ALA A 148 0.51 14.02 -11.84
N LEU A 149 0.85 15.22 -11.33
CA LEU A 149 0.44 15.65 -10.00
C LEU A 149 -1.09 15.70 -9.84
N GLN A 150 -1.82 16.13 -10.88
CA GLN A 150 -3.29 16.10 -10.87
C GLN A 150 -3.83 14.67 -10.79
N ARG A 151 -3.31 13.75 -11.62
CA ARG A 151 -3.72 12.33 -11.62
C ARG A 151 -3.39 11.63 -10.30
N LEU A 152 -2.19 11.83 -9.76
CA LEU A 152 -1.76 11.26 -8.49
C LEU A 152 -2.59 11.77 -7.31
N ARG A 153 -3.01 13.04 -7.34
CA ARG A 153 -3.95 13.60 -6.36
C ARG A 153 -5.34 12.97 -6.49
N ALA A 154 -5.87 12.86 -7.70
CA ALA A 154 -7.15 12.21 -7.94
C ALA A 154 -7.15 10.74 -7.49
N ALA A 155 -6.01 10.06 -7.64
CA ALA A 155 -5.80 8.71 -7.14
C ALA A 155 -5.57 8.62 -5.62
N GLY A 156 -5.43 9.75 -4.91
CA GLY A 156 -5.15 9.79 -3.46
C GLY A 156 -3.77 9.27 -3.06
N LEU A 157 -2.82 9.20 -4.00
CA LEU A 157 -1.43 8.79 -3.76
C LEU A 157 -0.58 9.93 -3.20
N ILE A 158 -0.96 11.17 -3.53
CA ILE A 158 -0.42 12.40 -2.94
C ILE A 158 -1.59 13.31 -2.55
N GLN A 159 -1.33 14.27 -1.67
CA GLN A 159 -2.27 15.33 -1.32
C GLN A 159 -1.53 16.66 -1.21
N LEU A 160 -2.26 17.78 -1.27
CA LEU A 160 -1.65 19.07 -0.97
C LEU A 160 -1.36 19.14 0.53
N SER A 161 -0.16 19.59 0.85
CA SER A 161 0.09 20.19 2.16
C SER A 161 -0.66 21.53 2.23
N GLY A 162 -1.00 21.99 3.43
CA GLY A 162 -1.72 23.25 3.65
C GLY A 162 -0.99 24.48 3.11
N ASP A 163 -1.50 25.67 3.44
CA ASP A 163 -1.04 26.92 2.83
C ASP A 163 0.44 27.21 3.17
N HIS A 164 1.31 27.07 2.16
CA HIS A 164 2.72 27.43 2.22
C HIS A 164 2.92 28.65 1.33
N SER A 165 3.60 29.67 1.85
CA SER A 165 3.84 30.95 1.15
C SER A 165 4.63 30.82 -0.17
N GLY A 166 5.17 29.63 -0.48
CA GLY A 166 5.94 29.31 -1.69
C GLY A 166 5.18 28.55 -2.78
N GLY A 167 3.85 28.45 -2.70
CA GLY A 167 3.03 27.75 -3.69
C GLY A 167 2.67 26.31 -3.29
N PRO A 168 2.07 25.52 -4.22
CA PRO A 168 1.54 24.21 -3.88
C PRO A 168 2.67 23.27 -3.47
N SER A 169 2.48 22.60 -2.34
CA SER A 169 3.41 21.59 -1.84
C SER A 169 2.66 20.28 -1.60
N TYR A 170 3.34 19.15 -1.77
CA TYR A 170 2.72 17.82 -1.81
C TYR A 170 3.25 16.93 -0.70
N ILE A 171 2.37 16.16 -0.08
CA ILE A 171 2.72 15.13 0.91
C ILE A 171 2.14 13.77 0.47
N PRO A 172 2.63 12.65 1.04
CA PRO A 172 2.04 11.33 0.82
C PRO A 172 0.53 11.32 1.07
N GLY A 173 -0.22 10.76 0.13
CA GLY A 173 -1.67 10.66 0.20
C GLY A 173 -2.14 9.44 1.01
N PRO A 174 -3.43 9.37 1.36
CA PRO A 174 -3.95 8.32 2.22
C PRO A 174 -3.90 6.91 1.60
N GLN A 175 -3.82 6.76 0.28
CA GLN A 175 -3.65 5.43 -0.34
C GLN A 175 -2.36 4.73 0.10
N LEU A 176 -1.31 5.47 0.44
CA LEU A 176 -0.05 4.89 0.92
C LEU A 176 -0.20 4.28 2.33
N GLN A 177 -1.19 4.71 3.11
CA GLN A 177 -1.49 4.16 4.43
C GLN A 177 -2.20 2.80 4.33
N ARG A 178 -2.71 2.44 3.15
CA ARG A 178 -3.34 1.14 2.86
C ARG A 178 -2.33 0.05 2.52
N LEU A 179 -1.06 0.40 2.37
CA LEU A 179 0.00 -0.58 2.15
C LEU A 179 0.17 -1.48 3.39
N THR A 180 0.27 -2.78 3.16
CA THR A 180 0.65 -3.74 4.21
C THR A 180 2.04 -3.42 4.75
N PRO A 181 2.40 -3.86 5.96
CA PRO A 181 3.76 -3.68 6.47
C PRO A 181 4.86 -4.28 5.56
N ALA A 182 4.55 -5.35 4.82
CA ALA A 182 5.49 -5.91 3.85
C ALA A 182 5.58 -5.02 2.60
N ALA A 183 4.47 -4.54 2.05
CA ALA A 183 4.46 -3.62 0.92
C ALA A 183 5.15 -2.29 1.24
N ARG A 184 4.95 -1.74 2.44
CA ARG A 184 5.64 -0.53 2.91
C ARG A 184 7.15 -0.72 2.97
N ARG A 185 7.62 -1.82 3.56
CA ARG A 185 9.05 -2.16 3.59
C ARG A 185 9.64 -2.32 2.20
N ARG A 186 8.95 -3.02 1.29
CA ARG A 186 9.37 -3.14 -0.12
C ARG A 186 9.47 -1.78 -0.80
N LEU A 187 8.48 -0.91 -0.64
CA LEU A 187 8.52 0.44 -1.22
C LEU A 187 9.66 1.27 -0.62
N GLN A 188 9.90 1.16 0.69
CA GLN A 188 11.02 1.82 1.36
C GLN A 188 12.37 1.37 0.80
N ASP A 189 12.57 0.07 0.61
CA ASP A 189 13.78 -0.46 -0.01
C ASP A 189 13.99 0.14 -1.41
N GLN A 190 12.93 0.22 -2.22
CA GLN A 190 13.00 0.84 -3.56
C GLN A 190 13.34 2.34 -3.50
N LEU A 191 12.82 3.07 -2.53
CA LEU A 191 13.17 4.49 -2.34
C LEU A 191 14.63 4.66 -1.93
N ILE A 192 15.18 3.78 -1.09
CA ILE A 192 16.61 3.79 -0.73
C ILE A 192 17.46 3.52 -1.97
N LEU A 193 17.09 2.50 -2.77
CA LEU A 193 17.77 2.19 -4.02
C LEU A 193 17.73 3.36 -5.02
N ALA A 194 16.64 4.13 -5.06
CA ALA A 194 16.49 5.28 -5.93
C ALA A 194 17.25 6.52 -5.43
N ALA A 195 17.20 6.82 -4.13
CA ALA A 195 17.77 8.04 -3.55
C ALA A 195 19.27 7.94 -3.26
N ALA A 196 19.74 6.76 -2.86
CA ALA A 196 21.12 6.52 -2.45
C ALA A 196 21.65 5.17 -2.99
N PRO A 197 21.73 4.98 -4.32
CA PRO A 197 22.06 3.69 -4.94
C PRO A 197 23.44 3.14 -4.57
N ALA A 198 24.40 3.99 -4.21
CA ALA A 198 25.75 3.58 -3.84
C ALA A 198 25.95 3.44 -2.31
N SER A 199 24.88 3.54 -1.51
CA SER A 199 25.00 3.40 -0.05
C SER A 199 25.21 1.93 0.36
N PRO A 200 25.89 1.66 1.49
CA PRO A 200 26.00 0.30 2.05
C PRO A 200 24.64 -0.36 2.31
N ILE A 201 23.62 0.43 2.64
CA ILE A 201 22.25 -0.05 2.83
C ILE A 201 21.66 -0.52 1.48
N ALA A 202 21.88 0.22 0.39
CA ALA A 202 21.46 -0.19 -0.94
C ALA A 202 22.13 -1.50 -1.38
N GLU A 203 23.41 -1.70 -1.07
CA GLU A 203 24.11 -2.96 -1.32
C GLU A 203 23.49 -4.12 -0.54
N ALA A 204 23.22 -3.93 0.76
CA ALA A 204 22.57 -4.93 1.60
C ALA A 204 21.16 -5.29 1.10
N ILE A 205 20.38 -4.31 0.63
CA ILE A 205 19.07 -4.54 0.02
C ILE A 205 19.20 -5.40 -1.24
N ARG A 206 20.15 -5.09 -2.13
CA ARG A 206 20.39 -5.89 -3.35
C ARG A 206 20.81 -7.32 -3.02
N ALA A 207 21.72 -7.50 -2.07
CA ALA A 207 22.16 -8.82 -1.63
C ALA A 207 20.99 -9.67 -1.12
N ARG A 208 20.15 -9.10 -0.24
CA ARG A 208 18.93 -9.76 0.27
C ARG A 208 17.97 -10.15 -0.85
N ASN A 209 17.75 -9.27 -1.82
CA ASN A 209 16.86 -9.54 -2.95
C ASN A 209 17.43 -10.60 -3.91
N GLY A 210 18.76 -10.64 -4.09
CA GLY A 210 19.43 -11.67 -4.90
C GLY A 210 19.43 -13.06 -4.26
N THR A 211 19.43 -13.14 -2.93
CA THR A 211 19.32 -14.43 -2.21
C THR A 211 17.92 -15.04 -2.20
N ALA A 212 16.88 -14.26 -2.52
CA ALA A 212 15.50 -14.73 -2.62
C ALA A 212 15.22 -15.34 -4.01
N THR A 213 15.91 -16.43 -4.35
CA THR A 213 15.59 -17.27 -5.52
C THR A 213 14.52 -18.32 -5.10
N PRO A 214 13.52 -18.64 -5.93
CA PRO A 214 12.39 -19.50 -5.54
C PRO A 214 12.80 -20.92 -5.14
N LEU A 215 12.17 -21.44 -4.09
CA LEU A 215 12.02 -22.87 -3.83
C LEU A 215 11.04 -23.43 -4.88
N ASP A 216 11.56 -24.00 -5.96
CA ASP A 216 10.92 -25.08 -6.73
C ASP A 216 12.01 -25.81 -7.52
N ASP A 217 12.38 -26.99 -7.02
CA ASP A 217 12.63 -28.20 -7.82
C ASP A 217 12.72 -29.39 -6.86
N ALA A 218 11.59 -29.68 -6.21
CA ALA A 218 11.29 -31.01 -5.73
C ALA A 218 10.28 -31.62 -6.70
N SER A 219 10.77 -32.25 -7.78
CA SER A 219 10.17 -33.42 -8.47
C SER A 219 11.00 -33.79 -9.72
N SER A 220 12.23 -34.28 -9.51
CA SER A 220 12.89 -35.14 -10.50
C SER A 220 12.64 -36.61 -10.11
N SER A 221 11.39 -37.06 -10.24
CA SER A 221 11.00 -38.47 -10.13
C SER A 221 9.71 -38.71 -10.91
N ALA A 222 9.82 -38.93 -12.23
CA ALA A 222 8.98 -39.80 -13.06
C ALA A 222 9.05 -39.29 -14.52
N GLU A 223 9.92 -39.89 -15.32
CA GLU A 223 9.75 -40.19 -16.75
C GLU A 223 11.11 -40.65 -17.32
N GLN A 224 11.51 -41.86 -16.94
CA GLN A 224 12.38 -42.69 -17.78
C GLN A 224 11.81 -44.12 -17.72
N GLU A 225 10.75 -44.35 -18.49
CA GLU A 225 10.47 -45.66 -19.07
C GLU A 225 10.05 -45.49 -20.53
N GLU A 226 10.59 -46.39 -21.34
CA GLU A 226 10.28 -46.74 -22.73
C GLU A 226 10.85 -45.91 -23.90
N GLY A 227 11.76 -46.55 -24.66
CA GLY A 227 12.04 -46.13 -26.03
C GLY A 227 13.20 -46.76 -26.81
N VAL A 228 13.30 -48.09 -26.87
CA VAL A 228 13.76 -48.87 -28.06
C VAL A 228 15.22 -48.77 -28.52
N ALA A 229 16.01 -49.83 -28.29
CA ALA A 229 16.51 -50.77 -29.31
C ALA A 229 17.17 -52.00 -28.64
#